data_AF-A0A564FXK6-F1
#
_entry.id   AF-A0A564FXK6-F1
#
_cell.length_a   1.000
_cell.length_b   1.000
_cell.length_c   1.000
_cell.angle_alpha   90.00
_cell.angle_beta   90.00
_cell.angle_gamma   90.00
#
_symmetry.space_group_name_H-M   'P 1'
#
loop_
_entity.id
_entity.type
_entity.pdbx_description
1 polymer ?
#
loop_
_entity_poly.entity_id
_entity_poly.type
_entity_poly.pdbx_seq_one_letter_code
_entity_poly.pdbx_strand_id
1 'polypeptide(L)'
;MPSALSIDLRERVVAAMAEGVSCHGAAARFGVSASSASRWAGRLRQEGQVAPRSRGGDQRSLGIEAHADLTCATHEAQPTICLRELCAALAERGLTTSTSELSRFFARHRITRKRGRCTRSSTSGRT
;
A
#
# COMPACT_ATOMS: atom_id res chain seq x y z
N MET A 1 15.10 -4.22 7.50
CA MET A 1 14.16 -3.28 8.17
C MET A 1 14.06 -3.66 9.63
N PRO A 2 14.24 -2.73 10.60
CA PRO A 2 14.16 -3.07 12.01
C PRO A 2 12.74 -3.56 12.39
N SER A 3 12.68 -4.67 13.12
CA SER A 3 11.44 -5.25 13.63
C SER A 3 10.84 -4.37 14.73
N ALA A 4 9.58 -4.61 15.08
CA ALA A 4 8.85 -3.76 16.01
C ALA A 4 9.08 -4.39 17.36
N LEU A 5 9.33 -3.58 18.39
CA LEU A 5 9.29 -4.08 19.75
C LEU A 5 7.94 -4.75 20.01
N SER A 6 7.99 -5.91 20.70
CA SER A 6 6.84 -6.80 20.94
C SER A 6 5.68 -6.04 21.59
N ILE A 7 4.45 -6.48 21.31
CA ILE A 7 3.24 -5.84 21.85
C ILE A 7 3.24 -5.89 23.38
N ASP A 8 3.54 -7.06 23.93
CA ASP A 8 3.66 -7.28 25.38
C ASP A 8 4.62 -6.28 26.07
N LEU A 9 5.78 -5.98 25.47
CA LEU A 9 6.72 -5.01 26.04
C LEU A 9 6.10 -3.62 26.13
N ARG A 10 5.33 -3.24 25.11
CA ARG A 10 4.69 -1.92 25.07
C ARG A 10 3.55 -1.83 26.08
N GLU A 11 2.76 -2.88 26.19
CA GLU A 11 1.66 -2.97 27.15
C GLU A 11 2.19 -2.82 28.59
N ARG A 12 3.26 -3.54 28.94
CA ARG A 12 3.89 -3.41 30.26
C ARG A 12 4.44 -2.02 30.54
N VAL A 13 5.05 -1.38 29.55
CA VAL A 13 5.56 0.01 29.68
C VAL A 13 4.41 0.99 29.89
N VAL A 14 3.32 0.86 29.13
CA VAL A 14 2.17 1.75 29.25
C VAL A 14 1.39 1.51 30.54
N ALA A 15 1.28 0.25 31.00
CA ALA A 15 0.69 -0.10 32.29
C ALA A 15 1.46 0.55 33.45
N ALA A 16 2.80 0.45 33.46
CA ALA A 16 3.60 1.12 34.49
C ALA A 16 3.43 2.65 34.46
N MET A 17 3.25 3.26 33.30
CA MET A 17 2.95 4.70 33.20
C MET A 17 1.54 5.03 33.70
N ALA A 18 0.57 4.12 33.52
CA ALA A 18 -0.78 4.27 34.07
C ALA A 18 -0.81 4.15 35.60
N GLU A 19 0.10 3.36 36.18
CA GLU A 19 0.35 3.26 37.63
C GLU A 19 1.04 4.50 38.23
N GLY A 20 1.33 5.53 37.42
CA GLY A 20 1.90 6.80 37.88
C GLY A 20 3.43 6.91 37.74
N VAL A 21 4.10 5.90 37.15
CA VAL A 21 5.53 5.99 36.85
C VAL A 21 5.76 7.00 35.72
N SER A 22 6.76 7.87 35.89
CA SER A 22 7.14 8.82 34.84
C SER A 22 7.60 8.09 33.57
N CYS A 23 7.45 8.74 32.41
CA CYS A 23 7.87 8.17 31.12
C CYS A 23 9.35 7.73 31.15
N HIS A 24 10.22 8.52 31.78
CA HIS A 24 11.64 8.21 31.94
C HIS A 24 11.86 7.02 32.88
N GLY A 25 11.10 6.93 33.98
CA GLY A 25 11.18 5.81 34.91
C GLY A 25 10.73 4.49 34.28
N ALA A 26 9.62 4.50 33.54
CA ALA A 26 9.15 3.32 32.81
C ALA A 26 10.15 2.91 31.72
N ALA A 27 10.68 3.88 30.97
CA ALA A 27 11.69 3.62 29.95
C ALA A 27 12.96 2.95 30.51
N ALA A 28 13.49 3.47 31.63
CA ALA A 28 14.63 2.89 32.32
C ALA A 28 14.33 1.47 32.85
N ARG A 29 13.15 1.25 33.45
CA ARG A 29 12.73 -0.05 33.99
C ARG A 29 12.66 -1.15 32.93
N PHE A 30 12.24 -0.81 31.71
CA PHE A 30 12.02 -1.77 30.63
C PHE A 30 13.11 -1.75 29.54
N GLY A 31 14.17 -0.95 29.71
CA GLY A 31 15.29 -0.89 28.76
C GLY A 31 14.92 -0.31 27.39
N VAL A 32 13.96 0.62 27.34
CA VAL A 32 13.51 1.29 26.11
C VAL A 32 13.84 2.78 26.15
N SER A 33 13.80 3.46 25.01
CA SER A 33 13.98 4.92 25.00
C SER A 33 12.72 5.65 25.49
N ALA A 34 12.90 6.76 26.23
CA ALA A 34 11.80 7.60 26.70
C ALA A 34 10.89 8.09 25.56
N SER A 35 11.48 8.39 24.40
CA SER A 35 10.73 8.77 23.20
C SER A 35 9.81 7.65 22.71
N SER A 36 10.22 6.38 22.83
CA SER A 36 9.38 5.23 22.45
C SER A 36 8.24 5.02 23.44
N ALA A 37 8.53 5.09 24.74
CA ALA A 37 7.52 4.99 25.80
C ALA A 37 6.45 6.10 25.66
N SER A 38 6.88 7.34 25.43
CA SER A 38 6.00 8.48 25.16
C SER A 38 5.10 8.25 23.95
N ARG A 39 5.66 7.75 22.84
CA ARG A 39 4.88 7.41 21.63
C ARG A 39 3.83 6.34 21.87
N TRP A 40 4.13 5.33 22.69
CA TRP A 40 3.17 4.26 23.01
C TRP A 40 2.03 4.78 23.90
N ALA A 41 2.34 5.57 24.92
CA ALA A 41 1.33 6.20 25.77
C ALA A 41 0.43 7.17 24.99
N GLY A 42 1.00 8.00 24.12
CA GLY A 42 0.24 8.89 23.24
C GLY A 42 -0.69 8.12 22.32
N ARG A 43 -0.24 6.97 21.80
CA ARG A 43 -1.08 6.13 20.94
C ARG A 43 -2.22 5.45 21.67
N LEU A 44 -1.99 4.96 22.89
CA LEU A 44 -3.07 4.43 23.72
C LEU A 44 -4.16 5.48 23.93
N ARG A 45 -3.78 6.74 24.18
CA ARG A 45 -4.74 7.85 24.35
C ARG A 45 -5.50 8.21 23.08
N GLN A 46 -4.85 8.14 21.92
CA GLN A 46 -5.45 8.55 20.63
C GLN A 46 -6.27 7.44 19.96
N GLU A 47 -5.78 6.20 19.98
CA GLU A 47 -6.32 5.09 19.22
C GLU A 47 -6.90 3.97 20.10
N GLY A 48 -6.70 4.03 21.43
CA GLY A 48 -7.12 2.96 22.36
C GLY A 48 -6.28 1.68 22.28
N GLN A 49 -5.18 1.69 21.52
CA GLN A 49 -4.35 0.51 21.27
C GLN A 49 -2.86 0.81 21.30
N VAL A 50 -2.06 -0.16 21.79
CA VAL A 50 -0.60 -0.06 21.89
C VAL A 50 0.11 -0.80 20.73
N ALA A 51 -0.62 -1.65 20.02
CA ALA A 51 -0.14 -2.45 18.90
C ALA A 51 0.52 -1.58 17.82
N PRO A 52 1.66 -1.98 17.20
CA PRO A 52 2.25 -1.24 16.08
C PRO A 52 1.28 -1.11 14.91
N ARG A 53 1.36 0.00 14.16
CA ARG A 53 0.66 0.11 12.86
C ARG A 53 1.17 -1.00 11.94
N SER A 54 0.31 -1.48 11.06
CA SER A 54 0.74 -2.34 9.95
C SER A 54 1.89 -1.64 9.24
N ARG A 55 3.04 -2.32 9.19
CA ARG A 55 4.24 -1.77 8.57
C ARG A 55 4.27 -2.15 7.12
N GLY A 56 4.03 -1.15 6.29
CA GLY A 56 3.99 -1.36 4.86
C GLY A 56 2.75 -2.11 4.41
N GLY A 57 2.55 -2.05 3.11
CA GLY A 57 1.37 -2.49 2.38
C GLY A 57 1.39 -1.79 1.04
N ASP A 58 0.80 -2.39 0.02
CA ASP A 58 0.68 -1.73 -1.28
C ASP A 58 -0.39 -0.62 -1.19
N GLN A 59 0.05 0.59 -0.84
CA GLN A 59 -0.81 1.77 -0.88
C GLN A 59 -0.95 2.33 -2.30
N ARG A 60 -0.04 1.95 -3.22
CA ARG A 60 -0.02 2.47 -4.59
C ARG A 60 -1.03 1.74 -5.48
N SER A 61 -1.37 0.50 -5.16
CA SER A 61 -2.40 -0.24 -5.89
C SER A 61 -3.82 0.21 -5.58
N LEU A 62 -4.08 0.88 -4.46
CA LEU A 62 -5.45 1.22 -4.03
C LEU A 62 -6.27 1.92 -5.12
N GLY A 63 -5.67 2.84 -5.87
CA GLY A 63 -6.37 3.57 -6.94
C GLY A 63 -6.81 2.68 -8.11
N ILE A 64 -5.93 1.78 -8.58
CA ILE A 64 -6.27 0.87 -9.69
C ILE A 64 -7.19 -0.27 -9.23
N GLU A 65 -7.05 -0.73 -7.99
CA GLU A 65 -7.92 -1.75 -7.41
C GLU A 65 -9.35 -1.24 -7.19
N ALA A 66 -9.54 0.05 -6.89
CA ALA A 66 -10.87 0.67 -6.82
C ALA A 66 -11.63 0.59 -8.15
N HIS A 67 -10.92 0.45 -9.27
CA HIS A 67 -11.46 0.30 -10.61
C HIS A 67 -11.06 -1.03 -11.26
N ALA A 68 -10.86 -2.06 -10.43
CA ALA A 68 -10.50 -3.41 -10.89
C ALA A 68 -11.51 -3.93 -11.92
N ASP A 69 -12.81 -3.77 -11.65
CA ASP A 69 -13.88 -4.24 -12.55
C ASP A 69 -13.81 -3.57 -13.93
N LEU A 70 -13.58 -2.26 -13.97
CA LEU A 70 -13.44 -1.52 -15.23
C LEU A 70 -12.19 -1.97 -15.99
N THR A 71 -11.10 -2.24 -15.28
CA THR A 71 -9.83 -2.71 -15.86
C THR A 71 -9.99 -4.11 -16.45
N CYS A 72 -10.64 -5.02 -15.73
CA CYS A 72 -10.92 -6.38 -16.17
C CYS A 72 -11.90 -6.38 -17.36
N ALA A 73 -13.02 -5.66 -17.28
CA ALA A 73 -14.00 -5.59 -18.37
C ALA A 73 -13.39 -5.04 -19.67
N THR A 74 -12.54 -4.01 -19.57
CA THR A 74 -11.84 -3.45 -20.73
C THR A 74 -10.84 -4.45 -21.32
N HIS A 75 -10.19 -5.24 -20.48
CA HIS A 75 -9.28 -6.29 -20.93
C HIS A 75 -10.01 -7.47 -21.57
N GLU A 76 -11.13 -7.93 -20.99
CA GLU A 76 -11.94 -9.04 -21.49
C GLU A 76 -12.56 -8.72 -22.86
N ALA A 77 -12.97 -7.46 -23.08
CA ALA A 77 -13.44 -7.02 -24.38
C ALA A 77 -12.35 -7.10 -25.47
N GLN A 78 -11.07 -6.96 -25.10
CA GLN A 78 -9.95 -6.99 -26.03
C GLN A 78 -8.72 -7.69 -25.42
N PRO A 79 -8.69 -9.03 -25.36
CA PRO A 79 -7.66 -9.78 -24.63
C PRO A 79 -6.26 -9.68 -25.27
N THR A 80 -6.18 -9.23 -26.51
CA THR A 80 -4.92 -9.02 -27.26
C THR A 80 -4.47 -7.56 -27.32
N ILE A 81 -5.17 -6.62 -26.67
CA ILE A 81 -4.76 -5.20 -26.62
C ILE A 81 -3.36 -5.08 -26.00
N CYS A 82 -2.55 -4.10 -26.40
CA CYS A 82 -1.29 -3.87 -25.71
C CYS A 82 -1.46 -3.03 -24.43
N LEU A 83 -0.51 -3.07 -23.50
CA LEU A 83 -0.65 -2.33 -22.22
C LEU A 83 -0.75 -0.82 -22.43
N ARG A 84 -0.06 -0.28 -23.44
CA ARG A 84 -0.11 1.16 -23.76
C ARG A 84 -1.49 1.57 -24.28
N GLU A 85 -2.07 0.76 -25.16
CA GLU A 85 -3.43 1.00 -25.68
C GLU A 85 -4.48 0.80 -24.57
N LEU A 86 -4.27 -0.15 -23.67
CA LEU A 86 -5.12 -0.31 -22.50
C LEU A 86 -5.05 0.92 -21.57
N CYS A 87 -3.86 1.48 -21.33
CA CYS A 87 -3.73 2.75 -20.61
C CYS A 87 -4.54 3.86 -21.30
N ALA A 88 -4.45 3.98 -22.62
CA ALA A 88 -5.21 4.99 -23.37
C ALA A 88 -6.73 4.77 -23.25
N ALA A 89 -7.19 3.53 -23.42
CA ALA A 89 -8.61 3.18 -23.29
C ALA A 89 -9.16 3.43 -21.87
N LEU A 90 -8.33 3.24 -20.84
CA LEU A 90 -8.68 3.56 -19.45
C LEU A 90 -8.66 5.07 -19.20
N ALA A 91 -7.74 5.81 -19.82
CA ALA A 91 -7.69 7.27 -19.73
C ALA A 91 -8.93 7.94 -20.34
N GLU A 92 -9.45 7.45 -21.47
CA GLU A 92 -10.74 7.89 -22.05
C GLU A 92 -11.93 7.68 -21.11
N ARG A 93 -11.80 6.75 -20.14
CA ARG A 93 -12.81 6.46 -19.11
C ARG A 93 -12.53 7.18 -17.79
N GLY A 94 -11.57 8.11 -17.77
CA GLY A 94 -11.18 8.90 -16.59
C GLY A 94 -10.16 8.25 -15.67
N LEU A 95 -9.58 7.10 -16.06
CA LEU A 95 -8.60 6.37 -15.24
C LEU A 95 -7.18 6.55 -15.78
N THR A 96 -6.45 7.49 -15.19
CA THR A 96 -5.03 7.68 -15.49
C THR A 96 -4.22 6.58 -14.82
N THR A 97 -3.75 5.62 -15.61
CA THR A 97 -2.91 4.50 -15.15
C THR A 97 -1.65 4.37 -16.00
N SER A 98 -0.56 3.95 -15.38
CA SER A 98 0.69 3.63 -16.09
C SER A 98 0.77 2.17 -16.52
N THR A 99 1.60 1.88 -17.51
CA THR A 99 1.86 0.50 -17.97
C THR A 99 2.43 -0.38 -16.86
N SER A 100 3.24 0.20 -15.96
CA SER A 100 3.80 -0.49 -14.79
C SER A 100 2.74 -0.85 -13.74
N GLU A 101 1.76 0.03 -13.51
CA GLU A 101 0.63 -0.24 -12.61
C GLU A 101 -0.26 -1.35 -13.14
N LEU A 102 -0.64 -1.30 -14.42
CA LEU A 102 -1.40 -2.38 -15.06
C LEU A 102 -0.65 -3.71 -15.04
N SER A 103 0.66 -3.70 -15.31
CA SER A 103 1.49 -4.91 -15.25
C SER A 103 1.47 -5.55 -13.85
N ARG A 104 1.61 -4.73 -12.80
CA ARG A 104 1.53 -5.19 -11.40
C ARG A 104 0.13 -5.65 -11.01
N PHE A 105 -0.90 -4.95 -11.50
CA PHE A 105 -2.30 -5.32 -11.30
C PHE A 105 -2.57 -6.72 -11.87
N PHE A 106 -2.25 -6.95 -13.14
CA PHE A 106 -2.45 -8.28 -13.75
C PHE A 106 -1.63 -9.37 -13.06
N ALA A 107 -0.40 -9.07 -12.65
CA ALA A 107 0.43 -10.00 -11.89
C ALA A 107 -0.22 -10.37 -10.53
N ARG A 108 -0.85 -9.41 -9.85
CA ARG A 108 -1.56 -9.62 -8.58
C ARG A 108 -2.83 -10.44 -8.75
N HIS A 109 -3.60 -10.15 -9.80
CA HIS A 109 -4.84 -10.85 -10.14
C HIS A 109 -4.61 -12.21 -10.83
N ARG A 110 -3.34 -12.60 -11.03
CA ARG A 110 -2.93 -13.85 -11.73
C ARG A 110 -3.52 -13.99 -13.13
N ILE A 111 -3.78 -12.85 -13.79
CA ILE A 111 -4.33 -12.83 -15.14
C ILE A 111 -3.19 -13.05 -16.13
N THR A 112 -3.15 -14.21 -16.77
CA THR A 112 -2.19 -14.51 -17.83
C THR A 112 -2.63 -13.86 -19.13
N ARG A 113 -1.95 -12.79 -19.52
CA ARG A 113 -2.29 -12.03 -20.72
C ARG A 113 -1.53 -12.54 -21.94
N LYS A 114 -2.25 -12.73 -23.06
CA LYS A 114 -1.60 -12.92 -24.36
C LYS A 114 -0.99 -11.59 -24.81
N ARG A 115 0.33 -11.55 -24.99
CA ARG A 115 1.02 -10.32 -25.43
C ARG A 115 0.61 -10.01 -26.87
N GLY A 116 -0.26 -9.01 -27.04
CA GLY A 116 -0.50 -8.39 -28.33
C GLY A 116 0.77 -7.77 -28.90
N ARG A 117 0.89 -7.74 -30.23
CA ARG A 117 1.94 -6.96 -30.88
C ARG A 117 1.64 -5.48 -30.62
N CYS A 118 2.50 -4.80 -29.86
CA CYS A 118 2.57 -3.35 -29.90
C CYS A 118 3.11 -2.95 -31.28
N THR A 119 2.28 -2.95 -32.32
CA THR A 119 2.66 -2.22 -33.52
C THR A 119 2.73 -0.76 -33.12
N ARG A 120 3.91 -0.16 -33.26
CA ARG A 120 4.06 1.30 -33.22
C ARG A 120 3.08 1.81 -34.28
N SER A 121 2.05 2.54 -33.89
CA SER A 121 1.15 3.19 -34.83
C SER A 121 2.05 3.97 -35.79
N SER A 122 2.14 3.50 -37.03
CA SER A 122 2.90 4.18 -38.05
C SER A 122 2.21 5.52 -38.27
N THR A 123 2.76 6.57 -37.66
CA THR A 123 2.52 7.95 -38.06
C THR A 123 3.14 8.10 -39.44
N SER A 124 2.43 7.60 -40.44
CA SER A 124 2.72 7.79 -41.85
C SER A 124 1.42 8.25 -42.49
N GLY A 125 0.92 9.38 -42.00
CA GLY A 125 -0.04 10.19 -42.73
C GLY A 125 0.71 10.80 -43.91
N ARG A 126 0.41 10.29 -45.10
CA ARG A 126 0.81 10.85 -46.39
C ARG A 126 -0.27 11.84 -46.80
N THR A 127 0.07 13.13 -46.84
CA THR A 127 -0.12 14.13 -47.91
C THR A 127 0.25 15.49 -47.37
#